data_AF-A0A9Q3YLV8-F1
#
_entry.id   AF-A0A9Q3YLV8-F1
#
_cell.length_a   1.000
_cell.length_b   1.000
_cell.length_c   1.000
_cell.angle_alpha   90.00
_cell.angle_beta   90.00
_cell.angle_gamma   90.00
#
_symmetry.space_group_name_H-M   'P 1'
#
loop_
_entity.id
_entity.type
_entity.pdbx_description
1 polymer ?
#
loop_
_entity_poly.entity_id
_entity_poly.type
_entity_poly.pdbx_seq_one_letter_code
_entity_poly.pdbx_strand_id
1 'polypeptide(L)' 'MFECFYRDSSGECCYEEIKRLGFLVKEKSIDAVIDVRGGKAIDSAKAISHLQNIAVVVCSTAASSDAPTRLLVLVMH' A
#
# COMPACT_ATOMS: atom_id res chain seq x y z
N MET A 1 13.53 9.47 -16.32
CA MET A 1 14.11 8.24 -15.75
C MET A 1 13.30 7.92 -14.52
N PHE A 2 12.77 6.70 -14.39
CA PHE A 2 12.00 6.30 -13.20
C PHE A 2 12.93 5.56 -12.25
N GLU A 3 12.80 5.81 -10.95
CA GLU A 3 13.50 5.06 -9.91
C GLU A 3 12.48 4.20 -9.14
N CYS A 4 12.78 2.92 -8.98
CA CYS A 4 11.89 1.98 -8.30
C CYS A 4 12.53 1.52 -6.99
N PHE A 5 11.80 1.67 -5.89
CA PHE A 5 12.22 1.19 -4.57
C PHE A 5 11.38 -0.02 -4.17
N TYR A 6 12.05 -1.15 -3.95
CA TYR A 6 11.40 -2.34 -3.40
C TYR A 6 11.41 -2.33 -1.87
N ARG A 7 10.27 -2.65 -1.26
CA ARG A 7 10.12 -2.85 0.19
C ARG A 7 9.12 -3.98 0.46
N ASP A 8 9.48 -4.84 1.39
CA ASP A 8 8.53 -5.79 1.96
C ASP A 8 7.61 -5.10 2.98
N SER A 9 6.35 -5.54 2.99
CA SER A 9 5.38 -5.25 4.03
C SER A 9 5.38 -6.36 5.09
N SER A 10 5.00 -6.06 6.32
CA SER A 10 4.71 -7.06 7.36
C SER A 10 3.60 -8.05 6.99
N GLY A 11 2.76 -7.71 6.00
CA GLY A 11 1.59 -8.48 5.60
C GLY A 11 0.33 -8.13 6.40
N GLU A 12 0.46 -7.29 7.42
CA GLU A 12 -0.65 -6.76 8.22
C GLU A 12 -0.93 -5.31 7.86
N CYS A 13 -2.21 -4.97 7.73
CA CYS A 13 -2.65 -3.59 7.57
C CYS A 13 -2.87 -2.96 8.94
N CYS A 14 -1.80 -2.48 9.58
CA CYS A 14 -1.86 -1.78 10.87
C CYS A 14 -1.26 -0.36 10.78
N TYR A 15 -1.53 0.46 11.80
CA TYR A 15 -1.07 1.85 11.84
C TYR A 15 0.45 1.97 11.83
N GLU A 16 1.16 1.07 12.52
CA GLU A 16 2.62 1.02 12.56
C GLU A 16 3.19 0.85 11.14
N GLU A 17 2.62 -0.09 10.38
CA GLU A 17 3.13 -0.41 9.05
C GLU A 17 2.80 0.69 8.04
N ILE A 18 1.59 1.24 8.09
CA ILE A 18 1.19 2.39 7.27
C ILE A 18 2.10 3.58 7.53
N LYS A 19 2.44 3.87 8.80
CA LYS A 19 3.38 4.94 9.17
C LYS A 19 4.80 4.64 8.68
N ARG A 20 5.30 3.41 8.88
CA ARG A 20 6.66 3.01 8.48
C ARG A 20 6.89 3.17 6.98
N LEU A 21 5.97 2.64 6.16
CA LEU A 21 6.07 2.74 4.71
C LEU A 21 5.72 4.14 4.20
N GLY A 22 4.75 4.82 4.82
CA GLY A 22 4.41 6.21 4.51
C GLY A 22 5.57 7.19 4.76
N PHE A 23 6.40 6.95 5.78
CA PHE A 23 7.62 7.73 5.99
C PHE A 23 8.59 7.61 4.81
N LEU A 24 8.81 6.38 4.32
CA LEU A 24 9.68 6.13 3.17
C LEU A 24 9.18 6.80 1.89
N VAL A 25 7.86 6.83 1.69
CA VAL A 25 7.23 7.55 0.56
C VAL A 25 7.59 9.03 0.60
N LYS A 26 7.51 9.67 1.76
CA LYS A 26 7.90 11.08 1.92
C LYS A 26 9.40 11.29 1.75
N GLU A 27 10.21 10.48 2.44
CA GLU A 27 11.67 10.58 2.43
C GLU A 27 12.24 10.47 1.01
N LYS A 28 11.67 9.59 0.19
CA LYS A 28 12.13 9.32 -1.17
C LYS A 28 11.36 10.08 -2.24
N SER A 29 10.41 10.95 -1.86
CA SER A 29 9.55 11.69 -2.80
C SER A 29 8.89 10.75 -3.83
N ILE A 30 8.26 9.66 -3.37
CA ILE A 30 7.62 8.67 -4.24
C ILE A 30 6.27 9.20 -4.74
N ASP A 31 6.06 9.18 -6.06
CA ASP A 31 4.83 9.66 -6.71
C ASP A 31 3.74 8.59 -6.90
N ALA A 32 4.06 7.31 -6.69
CA ALA A 32 3.13 6.20 -6.83
C ALA A 32 3.55 4.97 -6.01
N VAL A 33 2.55 4.25 -5.46
CA VAL A 33 2.75 2.95 -4.81
C VAL A 33 2.26 1.84 -5.73
N ILE A 34 3.02 0.75 -5.83
CA ILE A 34 2.62 -0.47 -6.53
C ILE A 34 2.62 -1.60 -5.51
N ASP A 35 1.47 -2.25 -5.31
CA ASP A 35 1.35 -3.44 -4.47
C ASP A 35 1.08 -4.69 -5.31
N VAL A 36 1.80 -5.77 -5.02
CA VAL A 36 1.73 -7.05 -5.74
C VAL A 36 1.51 -8.20 -4.76
N ARG A 37 0.42 -8.15 -4.01
CA ARG A 37 0.11 -9.07 -2.90
C ARG A 37 -1.41 -9.27 -2.74
N GLY A 38 -1.83 -9.90 -1.63
CA GLY A 38 -3.24 -10.14 -1.30
C GLY A 38 -3.88 -9.05 -0.43
N GLY A 39 -5.13 -9.26 -0.01
CA GLY A 39 -6.01 -8.21 0.54
C GLY A 39 -5.45 -7.28 1.61
N LYS A 40 -4.78 -7.79 2.66
CA LYS A 40 -4.23 -6.94 3.73
C LYS A 40 -3.10 -6.01 3.24
N ALA A 41 -2.25 -6.49 2.34
CA ALA A 41 -1.19 -5.67 1.77
C ALA A 41 -1.77 -4.59 0.85
N ILE A 42 -2.80 -4.95 0.08
CA ILE A 42 -3.55 -4.02 -0.78
C ILE A 42 -4.16 -2.89 0.04
N ASP A 43 -4.79 -3.22 1.16
CA ASP A 43 -5.37 -2.26 2.11
C ASP A 43 -4.30 -1.29 2.64
N SER A 44 -3.11 -1.80 2.98
CA SER A 44 -1.98 -0.97 3.43
C SER A 44 -1.53 0.00 2.34
N ALA A 45 -1.38 -0.48 1.10
CA ALA A 45 -0.96 0.33 -0.04
C ALA A 45 -1.97 1.44 -0.36
N LYS A 46 -3.27 1.12 -0.32
CA LYS A 46 -4.36 2.09 -0.48
C LYS A 46 -4.35 3.14 0.64
N ALA A 47 -4.17 2.73 1.90
CA ALA A 47 -4.05 3.68 3.01
C ALA A 47 -2.87 4.63 2.83
N ILE A 48 -1.70 4.10 2.48
CA ILE A 48 -0.49 4.91 2.23
C ILE A 48 -0.74 5.89 1.09
N SER A 49 -1.25 5.43 -0.05
CA SER A 49 -1.54 6.28 -1.20
C SER A 49 -2.55 7.38 -0.88
N HIS A 50 -3.63 7.05 -0.15
CA HIS A 50 -4.62 8.03 0.28
C HIS A 50 -4.02 9.08 1.22
N LEU A 51 -3.23 8.65 2.21
CA LEU A 51 -2.62 9.56 3.19
C LEU A 51 -1.49 10.43 2.61
N GLN A 52 -0.79 9.93 1.59
CA GLN A 52 0.27 10.66 0.90
C GLN A 52 -0.23 11.43 -0.33
N ASN A 53 -1.51 11.26 -0.70
CA ASN A 53 -2.13 11.85 -1.88
C ASN A 53 -1.37 11.55 -3.19
N ILE A 54 -1.02 10.28 -3.38
CA ILE A 54 -0.28 9.77 -4.55
C ILE A 54 -1.04 8.63 -5.23
N ALA A 55 -0.65 8.26 -6.45
CA ALA A 55 -1.29 7.17 -7.17
C ALA A 55 -1.03 5.80 -6.52
N VAL A 56 -1.95 4.86 -6.72
CA VAL A 56 -1.79 3.45 -6.33
C VAL A 56 -2.13 2.52 -7.48
N VAL A 57 -1.29 1.51 -7.68
CA VAL A 57 -1.53 0.39 -8.57
C VAL A 57 -1.54 -0.88 -7.74
N VAL A 58 -2.52 -1.74 -8.00
CA VAL A 58 -2.70 -2.98 -7.25
C VAL A 58 -2.73 -4.16 -8.22
N CYS A 59 -1.87 -5.15 -7.99
CA CYS A 59 -1.83 -6.40 -8.74
C CYS A 59 -2.03 -7.58 -7.78
N SER A 60 -3.29 -7.99 -7.61
CA SER A 60 -3.62 -9.08 -6.68
C SER A 60 -3.06 -10.42 -7.17
N THR A 61 -2.37 -11.15 -6.29
CA THR A 61 -1.85 -12.49 -6.60
C THR A 61 -2.88 -13.61 -6.43
N ALA A 62 -4.01 -13.33 -5.76
CA ALA A 62 -5.13 -14.24 -5.57
C ALA A 62 -6.48 -13.50 -5.56
N ALA A 63 -7.58 -14.19 -5.86
CA ALA A 63 -8.93 -13.63 -5.89
C ALA A 63 -9.77 -14.13 -4.69
N SER A 64 -9.41 -13.72 -3.47
CA SER A 64 -10.09 -14.14 -2.22
C SER A 64 -10.84 -13.02 -1.49
N SER A 65 -10.71 -11.77 -1.95
CA SER A 65 -11.35 -10.59 -1.37
C SER A 65 -11.53 -9.50 -2.44
N ASP A 66 -12.49 -8.62 -2.22
CA ASP A 66 -12.79 -7.42 -3.00
C ASP A 66 -11.91 -6.20 -2.65
N ALA A 67 -10.90 -6.40 -1.80
CA ALA A 67 -9.90 -5.39 -1.44
C ALA A 67 -9.30 -4.59 -2.63
N PRO A 68 -9.02 -5.18 -3.82
CA PRO A 68 -8.49 -4.43 -4.96
C PRO A 68 -9.41 -3.30 -5.45
N THR A 69 -10.72 -3.49 -5.44
CA THR A 69 -11.68 -2.60 -6.11
C THR A 69 -12.51 -1.74 -5.16
N ARG A 70 -12.69 -2.15 -3.90
CA ARG A 70 -13.46 -1.36 -2.93
C ARG A 70 -12.79 -0.03 -2.59
N LEU A 71 -13.58 1.01 -2.28
CA LEU A 71 -13.12 2.32 -1.80
C LEU A 71 -12.86 2.36 -0.28
N LEU A 72 -13.02 1.23 0.41
CA LEU A 72 -12.81 1.10 1.85
C LEU A 72 -11.47 0.40 2.13
N VAL A 73 -10.83 0.73 3.25
CA VAL A 73 -9.63 0.05 3.76
C VAL A 73 -9.93 -0.50 5.15
N LEU A 74 -9.51 -1.74 5.44
CA LEU A 74 -9.65 -2.36 6.76
C LEU A 74 -8.31 -2.26 7.47
N VAL A 75 -8.26 -1.48 8.56
CA VAL A 75 -7.07 -1.35 9.40
C VAL A 75 -7.27 -2.18 10.67
N MET A 76 -6.35 -3.09 10.91
CA MET A 76 -6.30 -3.95 12.09
C MET A 76 -5.63 -3.21 13.25
N HIS A 77 -5.91 -3.69 14.46
CA HIS A 77 -5.26 -3.17 15.66
C HIS A 77 -3.81 -3.63 15.77
#